data_AF-A0A2E4QEG9-F1
#
_entry.id   AF-A0A2E4QEG9-F1
#
_cell.length_a   1.000
_cell.length_b   1.000
_cell.length_c   1.000
_cell.angle_alpha   90.00
_cell.angle_beta   90.00
_cell.angle_gamma   90.00
#
_symmetry.space_group_name_H-M   'P 1'
#
loop_
_entity.id
_entity.type
_entity.pdbx_description
1 polymer ?
#
loop_
_entity_poly.entity_id
_entity_poly.type
_entity_poly.pdbx_seq_one_letter_code
_entity_poly.pdbx_strand_id
1 'polypeptide(L)'
;MVMALHDTIVALATGAVNAPVAILRISGPAVVDIKEKLNAADLRPNTCRLVNFCRENGEQIDHGLLLFFKGPNSFTGEDILEFQGHGNSIIIEQLLELLHHWGVRLAEPGEFSKRAFLNGKMDLTQAEAICDLINAGSRQVAQFAVRSLQGGFSRQINQLVDALTRWRIHLEASIDFPEEAEVTDVNQAQHQFFCQQVDELLTQTLDQANQGYCLRQTNQVAFIGPPNAGKSTWFNRLLDRERAIVTNIPGTTRDVVTESCRIGGIVFTLADTAGIHSTDDVVEKIGIEKSMLTMNDSDHVFILLDASQHRVDMVNDVLAPLDLANRSYHIIMNKSDLINRPSGWDRDGVLWLSAKDPEADSLMEEAFKQFCSYDSIDVPFLARRRHLEQLEKAREVMTLVKNTLASGSVDDIILSENLRQIQLCLGEITGQVSIDDLLDRIFSEFCMGK
;
A
#
# COMPACT_ATOMS: atom_id res chain seq x y z
N MET A 1 24.98 -14.18 -3.97
CA MET A 1 25.76 -13.88 -5.18
C MET A 1 24.84 -13.04 -6.05
N VAL A 2 25.07 -11.73 -6.16
CA VAL A 2 24.17 -10.81 -6.89
C VAL A 2 24.11 -11.27 -8.35
N MET A 3 22.93 -11.66 -8.84
CA MET A 3 22.71 -11.87 -10.28
C MET A 3 23.00 -10.54 -10.97
N ALA A 4 24.19 -10.42 -11.57
CA ALA A 4 24.51 -9.29 -12.41
C ALA A 4 23.69 -9.41 -13.70
N LEU A 5 22.58 -8.68 -13.77
CA LEU A 5 21.83 -8.44 -14.99
C LEU A 5 22.73 -7.61 -15.92
N HIS A 6 23.46 -8.27 -16.81
CA HIS A 6 24.48 -7.64 -17.67
C HIS A 6 23.92 -7.02 -18.96
N ASP A 7 22.62 -7.09 -19.20
CA ASP A 7 21.98 -6.52 -20.37
C ASP A 7 21.59 -5.04 -20.15
N THR A 8 21.35 -4.32 -21.25
CA THR A 8 20.85 -2.94 -21.21
C THR A 8 19.38 -2.93 -21.58
N ILE A 9 18.58 -2.23 -20.77
CA ILE A 9 17.13 -2.17 -20.94
C ILE A 9 16.64 -0.78 -21.31
N VAL A 10 15.52 -0.71 -22.02
CA VAL A 10 14.78 0.52 -22.34
C VAL A 10 13.29 0.37 -22.04
N ALA A 11 12.66 1.44 -21.56
CA ALA A 11 11.20 1.58 -21.64
C ALA A 11 10.76 3.05 -21.62
N LEU A 12 9.50 3.28 -21.98
CA LEU A 12 8.83 4.57 -21.89
C LEU A 12 8.56 4.90 -20.41
N ALA A 13 9.20 5.93 -19.88
CA ALA A 13 9.07 6.37 -18.48
C ALA A 13 7.93 7.37 -18.26
N THR A 14 7.33 7.90 -19.33
CA THR A 14 6.16 8.79 -19.30
C THR A 14 4.86 8.02 -19.47
N GLY A 15 3.82 8.38 -18.70
CA GLY A 15 2.57 7.61 -18.63
C GLY A 15 1.63 7.73 -19.83
N ALA A 16 1.65 8.84 -20.59
CA ALA A 16 0.75 9.06 -21.73
C ALA A 16 1.52 9.11 -23.05
N VAL A 17 1.00 8.39 -24.04
CA VAL A 17 1.35 8.59 -25.46
C VAL A 17 0.47 9.72 -26.01
N ASN A 18 0.96 10.45 -27.02
CA ASN A 18 0.41 11.69 -27.56
C ASN A 18 0.51 12.87 -26.57
N ALA A 19 1.72 13.07 -26.04
CA ALA A 19 2.05 14.17 -25.14
C ALA A 19 3.12 15.10 -25.76
N PRO A 20 3.26 16.35 -25.29
CA PRO A 20 4.31 17.27 -25.77
C PRO A 20 5.72 16.70 -25.62
N VAL A 21 5.96 15.89 -24.58
CA VAL A 21 7.25 15.24 -24.31
C VAL A 21 7.02 13.78 -23.90
N ALA A 22 7.84 12.88 -24.44
CA ALA A 22 8.00 11.51 -23.97
C ALA A 22 9.44 11.25 -23.55
N ILE A 23 9.61 10.42 -22.51
CA ILE A 23 10.92 10.04 -22.00
C ILE A 23 11.12 8.54 -22.21
N LEU A 24 12.08 8.16 -23.06
CA LEU A 24 12.60 6.78 -23.11
C LEU A 24 13.81 6.70 -22.19
N ARG A 25 13.72 5.86 -21.17
CA ARG A 25 14.80 5.64 -20.20
C ARG A 25 15.54 4.36 -20.56
N ILE A 26 16.86 4.44 -20.58
CA ILE A 26 17.77 3.35 -20.88
C ILE A 26 18.69 3.13 -19.66
N SER A 27 18.87 1.89 -19.20
CA SER A 27 19.77 1.55 -18.07
C SER A 27 20.62 0.34 -18.43
N GLY A 28 21.93 0.41 -18.16
CA GLY A 28 22.85 -0.72 -18.30
C GLY A 28 24.16 -0.37 -18.99
N PRO A 29 25.03 -1.38 -19.26
CA PRO A 29 26.40 -1.15 -19.70
C PRO A 29 26.54 -0.52 -21.10
N ALA A 30 25.58 -0.72 -22.01
CA ALA A 30 25.64 -0.19 -23.38
C ALA A 30 25.36 1.32 -23.46
N VAL A 31 24.99 1.97 -22.35
CA VAL A 31 24.70 3.42 -22.31
C VAL A 31 25.87 4.26 -22.83
N VAL A 32 27.12 3.87 -22.54
CA VAL A 32 28.30 4.59 -23.02
C VAL A 32 28.40 4.52 -24.54
N ASP A 33 28.23 3.33 -25.13
CA ASP A 33 28.29 3.13 -26.58
C ASP A 33 27.16 3.88 -27.30
N ILE A 34 25.96 3.90 -26.71
CA ILE A 34 24.80 4.64 -27.27
C ILE A 34 25.09 6.15 -27.30
N LYS A 35 25.76 6.70 -26.27
CA LYS A 35 26.18 8.10 -26.29
C LYS A 35 27.15 8.38 -27.43
N GLU A 36 28.09 7.47 -27.70
CA GLU A 36 29.03 7.63 -28.81
C GLU A 36 28.32 7.63 -30.16
N LYS A 37 27.38 6.71 -30.39
CA LYS A 37 26.55 6.65 -31.61
C LYS A 37 25.73 7.92 -31.85
N LEU A 38 25.34 8.62 -30.79
CA LEU A 38 24.62 9.91 -30.85
C LEU A 38 25.55 11.13 -30.90
N ASN A 39 26.87 10.95 -31.12
CA ASN A 39 27.87 12.02 -31.07
C ASN A 39 27.83 12.81 -29.75
N ALA A 40 27.58 12.10 -28.64
CA ALA A 40 27.42 12.64 -27.30
C ALA A 40 28.39 12.04 -26.28
N ALA A 41 29.55 11.57 -26.72
CA ALA A 41 30.57 10.95 -25.87
C ALA A 41 31.02 11.85 -24.71
N ASP A 42 31.19 13.16 -24.98
CA ASP A 42 31.63 14.18 -24.03
C ASP A 42 30.49 14.71 -23.11
N LEU A 43 29.27 14.20 -23.25
CA LEU A 43 28.15 14.58 -22.38
C LEU A 43 28.46 14.19 -20.93
N ARG A 44 28.49 15.20 -20.05
CA ARG A 44 28.82 15.03 -18.63
C ARG A 44 27.64 14.45 -17.84
N PRO A 45 27.89 13.72 -16.74
CA PRO A 45 26.81 13.25 -15.87
C PRO A 45 25.97 14.42 -15.33
N ASN A 46 24.67 14.20 -15.17
CA ASN A 46 23.68 15.18 -14.70
C ASN A 46 23.57 16.44 -15.57
N THR A 47 23.88 16.33 -16.87
CA THR A 47 23.71 17.42 -17.84
C THR A 47 22.83 16.97 -19.02
N CYS A 48 22.23 17.95 -19.69
CA CYS A 48 21.46 17.73 -20.91
C CYS A 48 22.20 18.20 -22.17
N ARG A 49 21.87 17.58 -23.31
CA ARG A 49 22.29 18.06 -24.64
C ARG A 49 21.14 17.93 -25.63
N LEU A 50 20.95 18.95 -26.46
CA LEU A 50 20.05 18.88 -27.60
C LEU A 50 20.68 18.03 -28.72
N VAL A 51 19.96 17.02 -29.19
CA VAL A 51 20.42 16.06 -30.21
C VAL A 51 19.35 15.82 -31.27
N ASN A 52 19.80 15.44 -32.46
CA ASN A 52 18.93 14.81 -33.47
C ASN A 52 19.00 13.30 -33.25
N PHE A 53 17.85 12.67 -33.04
CA PHE A 53 17.76 11.22 -33.03
C PHE A 53 17.66 10.76 -34.48
N CYS A 54 18.69 10.07 -34.97
CA CYS A 54 18.77 9.63 -36.36
C CYS A 54 18.96 8.12 -36.46
N ARG A 55 18.45 7.52 -37.54
CA ARG A 55 18.81 6.17 -37.97
C ARG A 55 20.24 6.14 -38.50
N GLU A 56 20.79 4.94 -38.66
CA GLU A 56 22.17 4.74 -39.16
C GLU A 56 22.38 5.26 -40.60
N ASN A 57 21.31 5.34 -41.39
CA ASN A 57 21.31 5.93 -42.74
C ASN A 57 21.30 7.48 -42.74
N GLY A 58 21.26 8.12 -41.56
CA GLY A 58 21.20 9.57 -41.39
C GLY A 58 19.79 10.17 -41.41
N GLU A 59 18.74 9.38 -41.60
CA GLU A 59 17.35 9.83 -41.53
C GLU A 59 16.99 10.26 -40.11
N GLN A 60 16.48 11.48 -39.96
CA GLN A 60 16.08 12.02 -38.67
C GLN A 60 14.72 11.46 -38.24
N ILE A 61 14.68 10.81 -37.08
CA ILE A 61 13.46 10.31 -36.43
C ILE A 61 12.81 11.45 -35.64
N ASP A 62 13.60 12.15 -34.81
CA ASP A 62 13.11 13.21 -33.93
C ASP A 62 14.23 14.18 -33.53
N HIS A 63 13.86 15.25 -32.83
CA HIS A 63 14.75 16.23 -32.23
C HIS A 63 14.41 16.42 -30.76
N GLY A 64 15.38 16.26 -29.86
CA GLY A 64 15.09 16.30 -28.43
C GLY A 64 16.33 16.39 -27.55
N LEU A 65 16.13 16.16 -26.25
CA LEU A 65 17.19 16.24 -25.24
C LEU A 65 17.69 14.85 -24.89
N LEU A 66 19.00 14.77 -24.69
CA LEU A 66 19.70 13.63 -24.14
C LEU A 66 20.16 13.95 -22.72
N LEU A 67 19.73 13.15 -21.74
CA LEU A 67 20.11 13.27 -20.33
C LEU A 67 20.95 12.08 -19.90
N PHE A 68 22.12 12.30 -19.28
CA PHE A 68 23.01 11.21 -18.85
C PHE A 68 23.22 11.21 -17.34
N PHE A 69 23.07 10.04 -16.72
CA PHE A 69 23.42 9.79 -15.32
C PHE A 69 24.48 8.69 -15.26
N LYS A 70 25.55 8.93 -14.49
CA LYS A 70 26.64 7.97 -14.31
C LYS A 70 26.38 7.14 -13.04
N GLY A 71 26.42 5.81 -13.15
CA GLY A 71 26.40 4.91 -12.00
C GLY A 71 27.61 5.17 -11.08
N PRO A 72 27.46 5.08 -9.74
CA PRO A 72 26.28 4.64 -8.98
C PRO A 72 25.25 5.76 -8.69
N ASN A 73 25.46 6.97 -9.19
CA ASN A 73 24.62 8.14 -8.93
C ASN A 73 23.46 8.25 -9.93
N SER A 74 22.73 7.15 -10.08
CA SER A 74 21.55 7.03 -10.94
C SER A 74 20.42 6.31 -10.20
N PHE A 75 19.24 6.21 -10.82
CA PHE A 75 18.10 5.52 -10.23
C PHE A 75 18.36 4.03 -10.00
N THR A 76 18.85 3.32 -11.02
CA THR A 76 19.14 1.88 -10.97
C THR A 76 20.48 1.57 -10.30
N GLY A 77 21.36 2.56 -10.13
CA GLY A 77 22.76 2.35 -9.74
C GLY A 77 23.69 2.05 -10.92
N GLU A 78 23.14 1.86 -12.12
CA GLU A 78 23.89 1.68 -13.36
C GLU A 78 24.05 3.01 -14.13
N ASP A 79 24.73 3.01 -15.26
CA ASP A 79 24.65 4.16 -16.17
C ASP A 79 23.22 4.25 -16.76
N ILE A 80 22.65 5.46 -16.79
CA ILE A 80 21.33 5.74 -17.36
C ILE A 80 21.42 6.82 -18.41
N LEU A 81 20.69 6.63 -19.51
CA LEU A 81 20.48 7.62 -20.57
C LEU A 81 18.97 7.83 -20.76
N GLU A 82 18.53 9.09 -20.80
CA GLU A 82 17.14 9.44 -21.09
C GLU A 82 17.04 10.19 -22.41
N PHE A 83 16.22 9.68 -23.33
CA PHE A 83 15.85 10.38 -24.56
C PHE A 83 14.55 11.12 -24.27
N GLN A 84 14.56 12.45 -24.33
CA GLN A 84 13.39 13.29 -24.13
C GLN A 84 13.01 13.94 -25.46
N GLY A 85 12.03 13.36 -26.15
CA GLY A 85 11.56 13.77 -27.47
C GLY A 85 10.06 14.01 -27.51
N HIS A 86 9.49 14.11 -28.70
CA HIS A 86 8.05 14.28 -28.87
C HIS A 86 7.31 12.98 -28.55
N GLY A 87 6.22 13.09 -27.79
CA GLY A 87 5.45 11.93 -27.35
C GLY A 87 4.48 11.39 -28.40
N ASN A 88 4.90 11.19 -29.64
CA ASN A 88 4.09 10.57 -30.69
C ASN A 88 4.33 9.05 -30.72
N SER A 89 3.28 8.24 -30.86
CA SER A 89 3.39 6.77 -30.87
C SER A 89 4.36 6.23 -31.94
N ILE A 90 4.33 6.82 -33.14
CA ILE A 90 5.18 6.40 -34.27
C ILE A 90 6.64 6.75 -33.99
N ILE A 91 6.90 7.94 -33.45
CA ILE A 91 8.27 8.36 -33.08
C ILE A 91 8.84 7.44 -32.01
N ILE A 92 8.05 7.15 -30.97
CA ILE A 92 8.45 6.25 -29.89
C ILE A 92 8.79 4.85 -30.42
N GLU A 93 7.94 4.29 -31.29
CA GLU A 93 8.18 2.99 -31.92
C GLU A 93 9.49 2.98 -32.73
N GLN A 94 9.75 4.01 -33.54
CA GLN A 94 10.98 4.13 -34.31
C GLN A 94 12.24 4.27 -33.42
N LEU A 95 12.15 4.99 -32.30
CA LEU A 95 13.25 5.09 -31.34
C LEU A 95 13.50 3.75 -30.62
N LEU A 96 12.45 3.01 -30.29
CA LEU A 96 12.56 1.68 -29.70
C LEU A 96 13.19 0.67 -30.69
N GLU A 97 12.80 0.69 -31.96
CA GLU A 97 13.44 -0.09 -33.03
C GLU A 97 14.94 0.21 -33.13
N LEU A 98 15.30 1.50 -33.11
CA LEU A 98 16.69 1.95 -33.18
C LEU A 98 17.50 1.40 -32.00
N LEU A 99 16.97 1.53 -30.77
CA LEU A 99 17.61 1.03 -29.56
C LEU A 99 17.72 -0.50 -29.56
N HIS A 100 16.70 -1.19 -30.07
CA HIS A 100 16.72 -2.64 -30.23
C HIS A 100 17.83 -3.09 -31.18
N HIS A 101 18.00 -2.39 -32.31
CA HIS A 101 19.10 -2.64 -33.24
C HIS A 101 20.48 -2.43 -32.58
N TRP A 102 20.56 -1.55 -31.59
CA TRP A 102 21.78 -1.32 -30.80
C TRP A 102 21.96 -2.30 -29.63
N GLY A 103 21.15 -3.36 -29.54
CA GLY A 103 21.27 -4.40 -28.53
C GLY A 103 20.59 -4.06 -27.20
N VAL A 104 19.71 -3.06 -27.18
CA VAL A 104 18.93 -2.70 -25.99
C VAL A 104 17.62 -3.49 -25.97
N ARG A 105 17.34 -4.19 -24.87
CA ARG A 105 16.12 -4.97 -24.69
C ARG A 105 15.00 -4.10 -24.11
N LEU A 106 13.74 -4.39 -24.42
CA LEU A 106 12.62 -3.80 -23.68
C LEU A 106 12.63 -4.26 -22.22
N ALA A 107 12.51 -3.33 -21.29
CA ALA A 107 12.43 -3.62 -19.87
C ALA A 107 11.15 -4.40 -19.52
N GLU A 108 11.25 -5.32 -18.58
CA GLU A 108 10.10 -5.95 -17.94
C GLU A 108 9.39 -4.94 -17.00
N PRO A 109 8.12 -5.17 -16.63
CA PRO A 109 7.44 -4.40 -15.60
C PRO A 109 8.26 -4.36 -14.31
N GLY A 110 8.46 -3.17 -13.73
CA GLY A 110 9.23 -3.04 -12.48
C GLY A 110 10.74 -3.21 -12.59
N GLU A 111 11.29 -3.49 -13.78
CA GLU A 111 12.68 -3.92 -13.90
C GLU A 111 13.69 -2.83 -13.48
N PHE A 112 13.40 -1.55 -13.72
CA PHE A 112 14.28 -0.46 -13.27
C PHE A 112 14.33 -0.39 -11.74
N SER A 113 13.18 -0.51 -11.07
CA SER A 113 13.09 -0.54 -9.62
C SER A 113 13.72 -1.81 -9.04
N LYS A 114 13.56 -2.96 -9.71
CA LYS A 114 14.23 -4.23 -9.37
C LYS A 114 15.75 -4.10 -9.40
N ARG A 115 16.31 -3.50 -10.47
CA ARG A 115 17.76 -3.24 -10.57
C ARG A 115 18.24 -2.28 -9.50
N ALA A 116 17.46 -1.24 -9.18
CA ALA A 116 17.78 -0.32 -8.09
C ALA A 116 17.87 -1.04 -6.74
N PHE A 117 16.93 -1.95 -6.46
CA PHE A 117 16.96 -2.81 -5.27
C PHE A 117 18.20 -3.73 -5.25
N LEU A 118 18.46 -4.46 -6.33
CA LEU A 118 19.61 -5.38 -6.44
C LEU A 118 20.96 -4.67 -6.30
N ASN A 119 21.04 -3.41 -6.74
CA ASN A 119 22.24 -2.56 -6.61
C ASN A 119 22.30 -1.81 -5.27
N GLY A 120 21.40 -2.10 -4.32
CA GLY A 120 21.39 -1.50 -2.98
C GLY A 120 21.07 0.01 -2.97
N LYS A 121 20.45 0.53 -4.04
CA LYS A 121 20.01 1.94 -4.11
C LYS A 121 18.79 2.22 -3.24
N MET A 122 17.99 1.19 -3.01
CA MET A 122 16.78 1.20 -2.21
C MET A 122 16.51 -0.19 -1.66
N ASP A 123 15.77 -0.30 -0.56
CA ASP A 123 15.22 -1.57 -0.09
C ASP A 123 13.85 -1.88 -0.71
N LEU A 124 13.29 -3.05 -0.39
CA LEU A 124 12.02 -3.49 -0.96
C LEU A 124 10.83 -2.59 -0.57
N THR A 125 10.83 -2.04 0.65
CA THR A 125 9.76 -1.16 1.12
C THR A 125 9.80 0.19 0.41
N GLN A 126 11.00 0.69 0.10
CA GLN A 126 11.19 1.90 -0.68
C GLN A 126 10.78 1.70 -2.14
N ALA A 127 11.11 0.54 -2.74
CA ALA A 127 10.66 0.20 -4.09
C ALA A 127 9.13 0.19 -4.18
N GLU A 128 8.45 -0.43 -3.22
CA GLU A 128 6.98 -0.45 -3.14
C GLU A 128 6.35 0.93 -2.99
N ALA A 129 7.01 1.82 -2.24
CA ALA A 129 6.56 3.19 -2.04
C ALA A 129 6.59 4.04 -3.33
N ILE A 130 7.38 3.65 -4.34
CA ILE A 130 7.36 4.30 -5.66
C ILE A 130 5.97 4.11 -6.30
N CYS A 131 5.47 2.88 -6.30
CA CYS A 131 4.14 2.56 -6.80
C CYS A 131 3.04 3.28 -6.03
N ASP A 132 3.17 3.32 -4.70
CA ASP A 132 2.17 3.98 -3.86
C ASP A 132 2.13 5.49 -4.11
N LEU A 133 3.28 6.13 -4.41
CA LEU A 133 3.34 7.54 -4.77
C LEU A 133 2.72 7.82 -6.13
N ILE A 134 2.99 6.98 -7.13
CA ILE A 134 2.45 7.15 -8.50
C ILE A 134 0.93 7.02 -8.51
N ASN A 135 0.39 6.08 -7.73
CA ASN A 135 -1.03 5.76 -7.66
C ASN A 135 -1.78 6.50 -6.54
N ALA A 136 -1.14 7.46 -5.88
CA ALA A 136 -1.72 8.13 -4.71
C ALA A 136 -3.02 8.89 -5.06
N GLY A 137 -4.16 8.40 -4.57
CA GLY A 137 -5.48 9.04 -4.74
C GLY A 137 -5.76 10.22 -3.78
N SER A 138 -4.88 10.47 -2.81
CA SER A 138 -5.02 11.57 -1.85
C SER A 138 -3.68 12.22 -1.51
N ARG A 139 -3.72 13.50 -1.10
CA ARG A 139 -2.53 14.25 -0.66
C ARG A 139 -1.82 13.58 0.51
N GLN A 140 -2.58 12.98 1.44
CA GLN A 140 -2.04 12.29 2.60
C GLN A 140 -1.30 11.01 2.18
N VAL A 141 -1.92 10.18 1.31
CA VAL A 141 -1.28 8.98 0.75
C VAL A 141 0.01 9.34 0.04
N ALA A 142 0.02 10.41 -0.78
CA ALA A 142 1.23 10.87 -1.44
C ALA A 142 2.32 11.30 -0.44
N GLN A 143 1.96 12.02 0.63
CA GLN A 143 2.90 12.43 1.68
C GLN A 143 3.50 11.22 2.42
N PHE A 144 2.68 10.22 2.76
CA PHE A 144 3.15 9.01 3.42
C PHE A 144 4.00 8.13 2.50
N ALA A 145 3.65 8.03 1.21
CA ALA A 145 4.48 7.36 0.22
C ALA A 145 5.86 8.02 0.08
N VAL A 146 5.94 9.36 0.11
CA VAL A 146 7.23 10.08 0.14
C VAL A 146 8.04 9.76 1.41
N ARG A 147 7.40 9.69 2.58
CA ARG A 147 8.09 9.31 3.83
C ARG A 147 8.60 7.86 3.78
N SER A 148 7.82 6.93 3.23
CA SER A 148 8.26 5.54 2.99
C SER A 148 9.44 5.49 2.00
N LEU A 149 9.40 6.26 0.91
CA LEU A 149 10.51 6.40 -0.05
C LEU A 149 11.79 6.91 0.60
N GLN A 150 11.68 7.82 1.56
CA GLN A 150 12.80 8.30 2.37
C GLN A 150 13.29 7.28 3.41
N GLY A 151 12.80 6.04 3.38
CA GLY A 151 13.19 4.97 4.30
C GLY A 151 12.56 5.12 5.69
N GLY A 152 11.39 5.77 5.79
CA GLY A 152 10.66 5.90 7.05
C GLY A 152 10.32 4.55 7.67
N PHE A 153 9.72 3.65 6.88
CA PHE A 153 9.36 2.31 7.35
C PHE A 153 10.59 1.44 7.64
N SER A 154 11.56 1.44 6.73
CA SER A 154 12.82 0.71 6.88
C SER A 154 13.54 1.05 8.17
N ARG A 155 13.58 2.34 8.54
CA ARG A 155 14.21 2.78 9.79
C ARG A 155 13.53 2.19 11.02
N GLN A 156 12.21 2.05 11.03
CA GLN A 156 11.51 1.43 12.15
C GLN A 156 11.75 -0.07 12.23
N ILE A 157 11.68 -0.77 11.10
CA ILE A 157 12.03 -2.20 11.06
C ILE A 157 13.48 -2.42 11.51
N ASN A 158 14.41 -1.58 11.07
CA ASN A 158 15.80 -1.66 11.50
C ASN A 158 15.96 -1.38 13.00
N GLN A 159 15.20 -0.46 13.59
CA GLN A 159 15.21 -0.24 15.05
C GLN A 159 14.78 -1.50 15.82
N LEU A 160 13.76 -2.22 15.33
CA LEU A 160 13.34 -3.51 15.88
C LEU A 160 14.44 -4.57 15.73
N VAL A 161 15.02 -4.68 14.54
CA VAL A 161 16.12 -5.61 14.25
C VAL A 161 17.34 -5.32 15.13
N ASP A 162 17.67 -4.05 15.37
CA ASP A 162 18.76 -3.62 16.25
C ASP A 162 18.48 -3.95 17.73
N ALA A 163 17.23 -3.82 18.18
CA ALA A 163 16.82 -4.23 19.53
C ALA A 163 16.93 -5.75 19.72
N LEU A 164 16.46 -6.53 18.75
CA LEU A 164 16.59 -7.99 18.73
C LEU A 164 18.05 -8.43 18.67
N THR A 165 18.87 -7.79 17.85
CA THR A 165 20.30 -8.11 17.70
C THR A 165 21.04 -7.88 19.02
N ARG A 166 20.75 -6.78 19.72
CA ARG A 166 21.31 -6.54 21.06
C ARG A 166 20.92 -7.63 22.04
N TRP A 167 19.65 -8.02 22.08
CA TRP A 167 19.22 -9.11 22.96
C TRP A 167 19.90 -10.45 22.60
N ARG A 168 20.00 -10.78 21.31
CA ARG A 168 20.69 -12.00 20.85
C ARG A 168 22.17 -12.01 21.23
N ILE A 169 22.88 -10.87 21.16
CA ILE A 169 24.29 -10.77 21.60
C ILE A 169 24.41 -11.12 23.09
N HIS A 170 23.51 -10.63 23.94
CA HIS A 170 23.51 -10.97 25.36
C HIS A 170 23.23 -12.45 25.60
N LEU A 171 22.29 -13.03 24.85
CA LEU A 171 21.93 -14.43 24.96
C LEU A 171 23.06 -15.37 24.51
N GLU A 172 23.73 -15.04 23.40
CA GLU A 172 24.83 -15.85 22.86
C GLU A 172 25.99 -15.92 23.85
N ALA A 173 26.30 -14.80 24.53
CA ALA A 173 27.31 -14.78 25.59
C ALA A 173 26.95 -15.71 26.75
N SER A 174 25.68 -15.82 27.13
CA SER A 174 25.22 -16.76 28.17
C SER A 174 25.33 -18.23 27.73
N ILE A 175 25.06 -18.51 26.44
CA ILE A 175 25.15 -19.87 25.87
C ILE A 175 26.60 -20.33 25.76
N ASP A 176 27.50 -19.47 25.29
CA ASP A 176 28.92 -19.79 25.06
C ASP A 176 29.73 -19.89 26.36
N PHE A 177 29.33 -19.16 27.41
CA PHE A 177 30.06 -19.08 28.70
C PHE A 177 29.17 -19.38 29.92
N PRO A 178 28.65 -20.61 30.06
CA PRO A 178 27.72 -20.97 31.14
C PRO A 178 28.34 -20.88 32.55
N GLU A 179 29.67 -21.00 32.67
CA GLU A 179 30.41 -20.87 33.94
C GLU A 179 30.45 -19.43 34.48
N GLU A 180 30.25 -18.41 33.64
CA GLU A 180 30.19 -17.00 34.04
C GLU A 180 28.74 -16.52 34.31
N ALA A 181 27.75 -17.32 33.93
CA ALA A 181 26.32 -17.01 34.00
C ALA A 181 25.66 -17.29 35.38
N GLU A 182 26.45 -17.49 36.44
CA GLU A 182 26.02 -17.96 37.77
C GLU A 182 25.11 -17.01 38.58
N VAL A 183 24.64 -15.88 38.02
CA VAL A 183 23.65 -14.99 38.66
C VAL A 183 22.30 -15.06 37.94
N THR A 184 21.55 -16.14 38.21
CA THR A 184 20.25 -16.45 37.57
C THR A 184 19.23 -15.31 37.64
N ASP A 185 19.15 -14.59 38.77
CA ASP A 185 18.18 -13.51 38.97
C ASP A 185 18.47 -12.26 38.11
N VAL A 186 19.75 -12.00 37.83
CA VAL A 186 20.17 -10.86 36.99
C VAL A 186 19.91 -11.17 35.52
N ASN A 187 20.15 -12.40 35.07
CA ASN A 187 19.87 -12.82 33.70
C ASN A 187 18.36 -12.81 33.40
N GLN A 188 17.52 -13.28 34.34
CA GLN A 188 16.06 -13.25 34.15
C GLN A 188 15.52 -11.82 34.06
N ALA A 189 15.97 -10.91 34.92
CA ALA A 189 15.56 -9.50 34.87
C ALA A 189 16.02 -8.82 33.57
N GLN A 190 17.22 -9.15 33.07
CA GLN A 190 17.70 -8.66 31.78
C GLN A 190 16.86 -9.16 30.60
N HIS A 191 16.51 -10.45 30.56
CA HIS A 191 15.63 -10.99 29.51
C HIS A 191 14.25 -10.36 29.55
N GLN A 192 13.67 -10.14 30.74
CA GLN A 192 12.40 -9.42 30.87
C GLN A 192 12.49 -7.99 30.34
N PHE A 193 13.58 -7.28 30.63
CA PHE A 193 13.82 -5.92 30.13
C PHE A 193 13.96 -5.84 28.60
N PHE A 194 14.70 -6.77 27.98
CA PHE A 194 14.79 -6.83 26.52
C PHE A 194 13.47 -7.25 25.87
N CYS A 195 12.79 -8.23 26.47
CA CYS A 195 11.47 -8.69 26.04
C CYS A 195 10.46 -7.54 25.98
N GLN A 196 10.35 -6.76 27.07
CA GLN A 196 9.45 -5.63 27.14
C GLN A 196 9.77 -4.57 26.06
N GLN A 197 11.04 -4.21 25.89
CA GLN A 197 11.42 -3.23 24.87
C GLN A 197 11.09 -3.68 23.45
N VAL A 198 11.37 -4.94 23.10
CA VAL A 198 11.06 -5.47 21.76
C VAL A 198 9.56 -5.56 21.55
N ASP A 199 8.80 -6.00 22.55
CA ASP A 199 7.34 -6.12 22.47
C ASP A 199 6.64 -4.77 22.30
N GLU A 200 7.09 -3.75 23.05
CA GLU A 200 6.57 -2.38 22.94
C GLU A 200 6.83 -1.80 21.54
N LEU A 201 8.06 -1.93 21.03
CA LEU A 201 8.41 -1.47 19.69
C LEU A 201 7.62 -2.23 18.61
N LEU A 202 7.42 -3.53 18.78
CA LEU A 202 6.74 -4.39 17.80
C LEU A 202 5.25 -4.04 17.75
N THR A 203 4.63 -3.86 18.90
CA THR A 203 3.23 -3.45 19.03
C THR A 203 3.02 -2.08 18.39
N GLN A 204 3.87 -1.11 18.72
CA GLN A 204 3.81 0.23 18.12
C GLN A 204 3.96 0.19 16.59
N THR A 205 4.92 -0.61 16.09
CA THR A 205 5.15 -0.74 14.65
C THR A 205 3.97 -1.41 13.94
N LEU A 206 3.38 -2.43 14.56
CA LEU A 206 2.20 -3.12 14.03
C LEU A 206 0.98 -2.20 13.98
N ASP A 207 0.74 -1.41 15.02
CA ASP A 207 -0.38 -0.45 15.06
C ASP A 207 -0.24 0.61 13.96
N GLN A 208 0.97 1.17 13.80
CA GLN A 208 1.28 2.13 12.74
C GLN A 208 1.16 1.50 11.34
N ALA A 209 1.61 0.26 11.17
CA ALA A 209 1.48 -0.48 9.92
C ALA A 209 0.01 -0.77 9.59
N ASN A 210 -0.84 -1.11 10.57
CA ASN A 210 -2.27 -1.30 10.36
C ASN A 210 -2.94 -0.01 9.87
N GLN A 211 -2.64 1.12 10.50
CA GLN A 211 -3.12 2.43 10.05
C GLN A 211 -2.64 2.76 8.63
N GLY A 212 -1.34 2.57 8.35
CA GLY A 212 -0.76 2.78 7.03
C GLY A 212 -1.32 1.86 5.94
N TYR A 213 -1.70 0.63 6.30
CA TYR A 213 -2.39 -0.31 5.42
C TYR A 213 -3.80 0.16 5.09
N CYS A 214 -4.59 0.57 6.10
CA CYS A 214 -5.94 1.08 5.89
C CYS A 214 -5.96 2.33 4.99
N LEU A 215 -4.97 3.21 5.10
CA LEU A 215 -4.84 4.40 4.24
C LEU A 215 -4.49 4.05 2.79
N ARG A 216 -3.73 2.99 2.58
CA ARG A 216 -3.31 2.53 1.24
C ARG A 216 -4.44 1.78 0.53
N GLN A 217 -5.19 0.98 1.27
CA GLN A 217 -6.27 0.18 0.73
C GLN A 217 -7.43 1.06 0.26
N THR A 218 -8.06 0.62 -0.82
CA THR A 218 -9.38 1.15 -1.19
C THR A 218 -10.40 0.40 -0.35
N ASN A 219 -10.87 1.02 0.73
CA ASN A 219 -11.82 0.38 1.65
C ASN A 219 -13.20 0.36 0.98
N GLN A 220 -13.71 -0.83 0.67
CA GLN A 220 -15.04 -0.97 0.11
C GLN A 220 -16.09 -0.94 1.22
N VAL A 221 -17.06 -0.02 1.08
CA VAL A 221 -18.13 0.15 2.05
C VAL A 221 -19.48 -0.06 1.38
N ALA A 222 -20.24 -1.02 1.91
CA ALA A 222 -21.59 -1.31 1.46
C ALA A 222 -22.64 -0.66 2.39
N PHE A 223 -23.67 -0.06 1.79
CA PHE A 223 -24.87 0.37 2.51
C PHE A 223 -25.97 -0.68 2.37
N ILE A 224 -26.35 -1.32 3.48
CA ILE A 224 -27.38 -2.37 3.53
C ILE A 224 -28.55 -1.91 4.39
N GLY A 225 -29.76 -2.36 4.09
CA GLY A 225 -30.95 -2.06 4.88
C GLY A 225 -32.24 -2.12 4.07
N PRO A 226 -33.40 -2.04 4.72
CA PRO A 226 -34.71 -2.09 4.06
C PRO A 226 -34.91 -0.91 3.07
N PRO A 227 -35.87 -1.02 2.13
CA PRO A 227 -36.30 0.09 1.30
C PRO A 227 -36.60 1.33 2.15
N ASN A 228 -36.36 2.52 1.59
CA ASN A 228 -36.61 3.81 2.25
C ASN A 228 -35.81 4.10 3.55
N ALA A 229 -34.86 3.25 3.97
CA ALA A 229 -33.98 3.53 5.11
C ALA A 229 -33.04 4.74 4.91
N GLY A 230 -32.96 5.28 3.69
CA GLY A 230 -32.14 6.45 3.36
C GLY A 230 -30.74 6.13 2.82
N LYS A 231 -30.52 4.90 2.34
CA LYS A 231 -29.27 4.45 1.69
C LYS A 231 -28.85 5.36 0.54
N SER A 232 -29.72 5.55 -0.45
CA SER A 232 -29.43 6.39 -1.63
C SER A 232 -29.26 7.88 -1.26
N THR A 233 -29.90 8.34 -0.17
CA THR A 233 -29.69 9.70 0.35
C THR A 233 -28.26 9.87 0.85
N TRP A 234 -27.77 8.95 1.68
CA TRP A 234 -26.40 8.98 2.20
C TRP A 234 -25.36 8.73 1.11
N PHE A 235 -25.59 7.78 0.22
CA PHE A 235 -24.73 7.50 -0.93
C PHE A 235 -24.49 8.76 -1.78
N ASN A 236 -25.54 9.41 -2.27
CA ASN A 236 -25.41 10.61 -3.09
C ASN A 236 -24.81 11.79 -2.31
N ARG A 237 -25.21 11.96 -1.04
CA ARG A 237 -24.70 13.05 -0.20
C ARG A 237 -23.20 12.96 0.03
N LEU A 238 -22.66 11.74 0.21
CA LEU A 238 -21.23 11.50 0.35
C LEU A 238 -20.47 11.72 -0.96
N LEU A 239 -21.05 11.28 -2.09
CA LEU A 239 -20.46 11.48 -3.41
C LEU A 239 -20.42 12.96 -3.82
N ASP A 240 -21.44 13.76 -3.50
CA ASP A 240 -21.51 15.16 -3.90
C ASP A 240 -20.52 16.06 -3.17
N ARG A 241 -20.00 15.66 -2.00
CA ARG A 241 -19.05 16.46 -1.21
C ARG A 241 -17.58 16.19 -1.54
N GLU A 242 -17.20 14.95 -1.78
CA GLU A 242 -15.80 14.56 -1.88
C GLU A 242 -15.55 13.47 -2.95
N ARG A 243 -15.97 13.71 -4.20
CA ARG A 243 -15.56 12.83 -5.32
C ARG A 243 -14.03 12.75 -5.37
N ALA A 244 -13.49 11.55 -5.21
CA ALA A 244 -12.08 11.32 -5.45
C ALA A 244 -11.86 11.31 -6.97
N ILE A 245 -10.92 12.12 -7.47
CA ILE A 245 -10.49 12.01 -8.87
C ILE A 245 -9.58 10.78 -8.94
N VAL A 246 -10.17 9.62 -9.23
CA VAL A 246 -9.42 8.40 -9.52
C VAL A 246 -9.17 8.36 -11.03
N THR A 247 -7.93 8.09 -11.43
CA THR A 247 -7.61 7.83 -12.84
C THR A 247 -8.22 6.49 -13.23
N ASN A 248 -9.15 6.50 -14.19
CA ASN A 248 -9.76 5.28 -14.73
C ASN A 248 -8.68 4.34 -15.30
N ILE A 249 -8.54 3.15 -14.71
CA ILE A 249 -7.91 2.02 -15.39
C ILE A 249 -8.99 1.39 -16.28
N PRO A 250 -8.80 1.29 -17.61
CA PRO A 250 -9.78 0.65 -18.48
C PRO A 250 -9.85 -0.85 -18.15
N GLY A 251 -11.00 -1.37 -17.68
CA GLY A 251 -11.14 -2.83 -17.54
C GLY A 251 -12.22 -3.43 -16.64
N THR A 252 -13.03 -2.69 -15.88
CA THR A 252 -14.02 -3.32 -14.98
C THR A 252 -15.46 -3.13 -15.48
N THR A 253 -15.75 -3.67 -16.66
CA THR A 253 -17.14 -3.87 -17.08
C THR A 253 -17.66 -5.22 -16.61
N ARG A 254 -18.43 -5.23 -15.51
CA ARG A 254 -19.77 -5.81 -15.37
C ARG A 254 -20.09 -6.02 -13.89
N ASP A 255 -21.21 -5.41 -13.48
CA ASP A 255 -21.95 -5.56 -12.22
C ASP A 255 -21.39 -4.82 -10.97
N VAL A 256 -22.28 -4.03 -10.36
CA VAL A 256 -22.12 -3.04 -9.27
C VAL A 256 -21.48 -1.70 -9.70
N VAL A 257 -22.26 -0.62 -9.62
CA VAL A 257 -21.72 0.75 -9.75
C VAL A 257 -20.97 1.06 -8.47
N THR A 258 -19.66 1.17 -8.57
CA THR A 258 -18.76 1.55 -7.51
C THR A 258 -18.26 2.95 -7.76
N GLU A 259 -18.35 3.80 -6.73
CA GLU A 259 -17.92 5.20 -6.81
C GLU A 259 -16.99 5.49 -5.65
N SER A 260 -15.86 6.15 -5.92
CA SER A 260 -14.87 6.46 -4.89
C SER A 260 -15.11 7.86 -4.30
N CYS A 261 -15.17 7.95 -2.98
CA CYS A 261 -15.23 9.19 -2.25
C CYS A 261 -14.07 9.30 -1.25
N ARG A 262 -13.74 10.53 -0.88
CA ARG A 262 -12.76 10.81 0.17
C ARG A 262 -13.48 11.18 1.45
N ILE A 263 -13.12 10.55 2.57
CA ILE A 263 -13.74 10.82 3.88
C ILE A 263 -12.61 10.84 4.91
N GLY A 264 -12.43 11.97 5.60
CA GLY A 264 -11.32 12.14 6.55
C GLY A 264 -9.93 12.02 5.92
N GLY A 265 -9.82 12.11 4.58
CA GLY A 265 -8.59 11.94 3.82
C GLY A 265 -8.26 10.50 3.39
N ILE A 266 -9.06 9.53 3.84
CA ILE A 266 -9.07 8.12 3.42
C ILE A 266 -9.95 7.99 2.17
N VAL A 267 -9.54 7.15 1.22
CA VAL A 267 -10.35 6.83 0.05
C VAL A 267 -11.21 5.61 0.35
N PHE A 268 -12.52 5.78 0.23
CA PHE A 268 -13.49 4.72 0.31
C PHE A 268 -14.12 4.51 -1.06
N THR A 269 -14.38 3.25 -1.41
CA THR A 269 -15.23 2.91 -2.55
C THR A 269 -16.60 2.51 -2.03
N LEU A 270 -17.60 3.31 -2.38
CA LEU A 270 -18.97 3.05 -2.04
C LEU A 270 -19.54 2.11 -3.10
N ALA A 271 -20.01 0.95 -2.65
CA ALA A 271 -20.70 0.00 -3.51
C ALA A 271 -22.20 0.20 -3.38
N ASP A 272 -22.86 0.57 -4.48
CA ASP A 272 -24.31 0.81 -4.46
C ASP A 272 -25.09 -0.50 -4.51
N THR A 273 -25.84 -0.80 -3.44
CA THR A 273 -26.83 -1.90 -3.41
C THR A 273 -28.05 -1.59 -4.29
N ALA A 274 -28.25 -0.33 -4.70
CA ALA A 274 -29.47 0.15 -5.36
C ALA A 274 -29.15 1.00 -6.60
N GLY A 275 -28.52 0.37 -7.60
CA GLY A 275 -28.29 0.96 -8.91
C GLY A 275 -29.42 1.88 -9.39
N ILE A 276 -29.06 3.16 -9.48
CA ILE A 276 -29.32 4.12 -10.56
C ILE A 276 -30.50 3.75 -11.48
N HIS A 277 -31.49 4.65 -11.46
CA HIS A 277 -32.77 4.68 -12.18
C HIS A 277 -33.94 4.01 -11.45
N SER A 278 -34.69 4.88 -10.77
CA SER A 278 -36.08 4.72 -10.39
C SER A 278 -36.90 4.01 -11.47
N THR A 279 -37.38 2.81 -11.17
CA THR A 279 -38.65 2.32 -11.70
C THR A 279 -39.38 1.59 -10.59
N ASP A 280 -40.56 2.09 -10.28
CA ASP A 280 -41.57 1.46 -9.45
C ASP A 280 -41.98 0.15 -10.13
N ASP A 281 -41.43 -0.99 -9.69
CA ASP A 281 -42.12 -2.27 -9.51
C ASP A 281 -41.12 -3.44 -9.38
N VAL A 282 -41.43 -4.35 -8.45
CA VAL A 282 -40.83 -5.70 -8.24
C VAL A 282 -39.45 -5.79 -7.51
N VAL A 283 -39.22 -5.03 -6.43
CA VAL A 283 -37.87 -4.88 -5.80
C VAL A 283 -37.68 -5.54 -4.41
N GLU A 284 -38.42 -6.59 -4.05
CA GLU A 284 -38.33 -7.15 -2.67
C GLU A 284 -37.38 -8.36 -2.50
N LYS A 285 -37.22 -9.25 -3.50
CA LYS A 285 -36.27 -10.38 -3.42
C LYS A 285 -34.90 -10.07 -4.02
N ILE A 286 -34.88 -9.33 -5.13
CA ILE A 286 -33.65 -8.91 -5.81
C ILE A 286 -32.83 -7.96 -4.90
N GLY A 287 -33.50 -7.16 -4.07
CA GLY A 287 -32.83 -6.26 -3.12
C GLY A 287 -32.02 -6.98 -2.05
N ILE A 288 -32.49 -8.15 -1.56
CA ILE A 288 -31.78 -8.94 -0.55
C ILE A 288 -30.62 -9.70 -1.21
N GLU A 289 -30.84 -10.40 -2.33
CA GLU A 289 -29.77 -11.11 -3.05
C GLU A 289 -28.67 -10.15 -3.55
N LYS A 290 -29.03 -8.96 -4.03
CA LYS A 290 -28.07 -7.93 -4.43
C LYS A 290 -27.35 -7.32 -3.24
N SER A 291 -28.02 -7.12 -2.11
CA SER A 291 -27.36 -6.69 -0.87
C SER A 291 -26.36 -7.74 -0.37
N MET A 292 -26.67 -9.04 -0.50
CA MET A 292 -25.75 -10.14 -0.17
C MET A 292 -24.51 -10.14 -1.08
N LEU A 293 -24.68 -9.92 -2.39
CA LEU A 293 -23.57 -9.86 -3.33
C LEU A 293 -22.67 -8.65 -3.07
N THR A 294 -23.25 -7.46 -2.93
CA THR A 294 -22.51 -6.23 -2.61
C THR A 294 -21.83 -6.31 -1.24
N MET A 295 -22.45 -6.99 -0.27
CA MET A 295 -21.83 -7.27 1.02
C MET A 295 -20.63 -8.21 0.89
N ASN A 296 -20.71 -9.19 0.00
CA ASN A 296 -19.64 -10.17 -0.17
C ASN A 296 -18.34 -9.55 -0.66
N ASP A 297 -18.47 -8.51 -1.48
CA ASP A 297 -17.34 -7.78 -2.05
C ASP A 297 -16.89 -6.58 -1.19
N SER A 298 -17.58 -6.30 -0.07
CA SER A 298 -17.26 -5.16 0.82
C SER A 298 -16.39 -5.54 2.02
N ASP A 299 -15.46 -4.65 2.38
CA ASP A 299 -14.62 -4.74 3.58
C ASP A 299 -15.40 -4.34 4.84
N HIS A 300 -16.26 -3.33 4.70
CA HIS A 300 -17.04 -2.75 5.80
C HIS A 300 -18.51 -2.55 5.41
N VAL A 301 -19.40 -2.63 6.40
CA VAL A 301 -20.85 -2.58 6.16
C VAL A 301 -21.54 -1.54 7.05
N PHE A 302 -22.27 -0.62 6.44
CA PHE A 302 -23.24 0.21 7.15
C PHE A 302 -24.64 -0.38 7.03
N ILE A 303 -25.26 -0.71 8.17
CA ILE A 303 -26.63 -1.21 8.25
C ILE A 303 -27.54 -0.02 8.57
N LEU A 304 -28.26 0.48 7.59
CA LEU A 304 -29.14 1.63 7.72
C LEU A 304 -30.58 1.16 7.97
N LEU A 305 -31.16 1.62 9.07
CA LEU A 305 -32.56 1.39 9.44
C LEU A 305 -33.30 2.71 9.62
N ASP A 306 -34.59 2.73 9.31
CA ASP A 306 -35.46 3.89 9.59
C ASP A 306 -35.94 3.85 11.04
N ALA A 307 -35.49 4.81 11.85
CA ALA A 307 -35.79 4.91 13.28
C ALA A 307 -37.28 5.10 13.61
N SER A 308 -38.10 5.54 12.65
CA SER A 308 -39.55 5.68 12.83
C SER A 308 -40.32 4.37 12.60
N GLN A 309 -39.70 3.40 11.93
CA GLN A 309 -40.36 2.17 11.49
C GLN A 309 -39.72 0.89 12.04
N HIS A 310 -38.44 0.95 12.39
CA HIS A 310 -37.63 -0.18 12.81
C HIS A 310 -37.11 0.03 14.22
N ARG A 311 -36.81 -1.08 14.88
CA ARG A 311 -36.11 -1.10 16.17
C ARG A 311 -34.76 -1.80 16.01
N VAL A 312 -33.85 -1.51 16.95
CA VAL A 312 -32.49 -2.06 16.93
C VAL A 312 -32.49 -3.58 17.06
N ASP A 313 -33.45 -4.18 17.77
CA ASP A 313 -33.61 -5.64 17.88
C ASP A 313 -33.99 -6.32 16.55
N MET A 314 -34.59 -5.58 15.61
CA MET A 314 -34.87 -6.07 14.25
C MET A 314 -33.62 -6.17 13.37
N VAL A 315 -32.47 -5.66 13.85
CA VAL A 315 -31.18 -5.85 13.18
C VAL A 315 -30.90 -7.34 13.03
N ASN A 316 -31.23 -8.17 14.03
CA ASN A 316 -31.04 -9.63 13.94
C ASN A 316 -31.81 -10.25 12.78
N ASP A 317 -32.98 -9.73 12.41
CA ASP A 317 -33.75 -10.25 11.27
C ASP A 317 -33.12 -9.84 9.92
N VAL A 318 -32.49 -8.66 9.88
CA VAL A 318 -31.71 -8.18 8.73
C VAL A 318 -30.36 -8.88 8.63
N LEU A 319 -29.77 -9.27 9.77
CA LEU A 319 -28.47 -9.94 9.89
C LEU A 319 -28.53 -11.45 9.81
N ALA A 320 -29.65 -12.09 10.16
CA ALA A 320 -29.80 -13.53 10.13
C ALA A 320 -29.42 -14.19 8.78
N PRO A 321 -29.64 -13.55 7.61
CA PRO A 321 -29.18 -14.08 6.33
C PRO A 321 -27.71 -13.77 6.03
N LEU A 322 -27.09 -12.80 6.72
CA LEU A 322 -25.79 -12.21 6.39
C LEU A 322 -24.67 -12.88 7.21
N ASP A 323 -23.68 -13.48 6.54
CA ASP A 323 -22.46 -13.95 7.21
C ASP A 323 -21.56 -12.75 7.56
N LEU A 324 -21.63 -12.33 8.82
CA LEU A 324 -20.87 -11.22 9.39
C LEU A 324 -19.64 -11.66 10.19
N ALA A 325 -19.36 -12.96 10.30
CA ALA A 325 -18.42 -13.49 11.29
C ALA A 325 -17.01 -12.89 11.22
N ASN A 326 -16.63 -12.29 10.08
CA ASN A 326 -15.32 -11.67 9.86
C ASN A 326 -15.41 -10.23 9.29
N ARG A 327 -16.53 -9.52 9.45
CA ARG A 327 -16.71 -8.18 8.85
C ARG A 327 -16.98 -7.10 9.89
N SER A 328 -16.32 -5.96 9.74
CA SER A 328 -16.62 -4.76 10.53
C SER A 328 -17.92 -4.14 10.03
N TYR A 329 -18.84 -3.83 10.95
CA TYR A 329 -20.10 -3.18 10.62
C TYR A 329 -20.51 -2.14 11.64
N HIS A 330 -21.26 -1.14 11.19
CA HIS A 330 -21.90 -0.14 12.04
C HIS A 330 -23.40 -0.11 11.75
N ILE A 331 -24.20 -0.03 12.82
CA ILE A 331 -25.66 0.13 12.73
C ILE A 331 -25.98 1.62 12.77
N ILE A 332 -26.74 2.09 11.79
CA ILE A 332 -27.20 3.48 11.68
C ILE A 332 -28.72 3.52 11.73
N MET A 333 -29.25 4.11 12.79
CA MET A 333 -30.66 4.43 12.96
C MET A 333 -30.94 5.81 12.36
N ASN A 334 -31.25 5.83 11.07
CA ASN A 334 -31.49 7.04 10.29
C ASN A 334 -32.90 7.62 10.54
N LYS A 335 -33.11 8.90 10.23
CA LYS A 335 -34.35 9.65 10.47
C LYS A 335 -34.73 9.75 11.95
N SER A 336 -33.73 9.86 12.83
CA SER A 336 -33.91 10.04 14.28
C SER A 336 -34.77 11.27 14.64
N ASP A 337 -34.83 12.27 13.75
CA ASP A 337 -35.69 13.45 13.88
C ASP A 337 -37.18 13.12 14.00
N LEU A 338 -37.63 12.03 13.36
CA LEU A 338 -39.05 11.64 13.36
C LEU A 338 -39.52 11.09 14.72
N ILE A 339 -38.59 10.66 15.56
CA ILE A 339 -38.86 10.15 16.91
C ILE A 339 -38.35 11.10 18.00
N ASN A 340 -37.98 12.33 17.64
CA ASN A 340 -37.40 13.35 18.53
C ASN A 340 -36.17 12.86 19.31
N ARG A 341 -35.34 12.02 18.69
CA ARG A 341 -34.05 11.59 19.26
C ARG A 341 -32.91 12.38 18.61
N PRO A 342 -32.00 12.98 19.40
CA PRO A 342 -30.85 13.68 18.85
C PRO A 342 -29.91 12.74 18.10
N SER A 343 -29.18 13.25 17.12
CA SER A 343 -28.12 12.49 16.45
C SER A 343 -26.95 12.24 17.42
N GLY A 344 -26.26 11.11 17.25
CA GLY A 344 -25.10 10.74 18.05
C GLY A 344 -25.03 9.24 18.33
N TRP A 345 -23.90 8.81 18.90
CA TRP A 345 -23.66 7.44 19.31
C TRP A 345 -24.37 7.12 20.62
N ASP A 346 -24.95 5.93 20.71
CA ASP A 346 -25.40 5.39 21.99
C ASP A 346 -24.37 4.46 22.63
N ARG A 347 -24.71 3.94 23.82
CA ARG A 347 -23.83 3.07 24.61
C ARG A 347 -23.61 1.69 23.99
N ASP A 348 -24.49 1.28 23.08
CA ASP A 348 -24.44 -0.01 22.41
C ASP A 348 -23.70 0.09 21.06
N GLY A 349 -23.12 1.26 20.75
CA GLY A 349 -22.37 1.50 19.51
C GLY A 349 -23.26 1.73 18.28
N VAL A 350 -24.53 2.07 18.48
CA VAL A 350 -25.47 2.40 17.40
C VAL A 350 -25.44 3.90 17.13
N LEU A 351 -25.25 4.27 15.86
CA LEU A 351 -25.28 5.67 15.43
C LEU A 351 -26.71 6.09 15.13
N TRP A 352 -27.25 7.02 15.91
CA TRP A 352 -28.53 7.67 15.62
C TRP A 352 -28.26 8.90 14.76
N LEU A 353 -28.98 9.03 13.65
CA LEU A 353 -28.65 10.05 12.66
C LEU A 353 -29.90 10.60 12.01
N SER A 354 -29.94 11.91 11.78
CA SER A 354 -30.87 12.52 10.85
C SER A 354 -30.08 13.20 9.75
N ALA A 355 -30.36 12.87 8.48
CA ALA A 355 -29.76 13.58 7.35
C ALA A 355 -30.10 15.09 7.32
N LYS A 356 -31.06 15.57 8.12
CA LYS A 356 -31.37 17.00 8.24
C LYS A 356 -30.49 17.72 9.27
N ASP A 357 -29.81 16.97 10.12
CA ASP A 357 -28.95 17.52 11.17
C ASP A 357 -27.67 18.11 10.55
N PRO A 358 -27.29 19.36 10.90
CA PRO A 358 -26.02 19.95 10.46
C PRO A 358 -24.79 19.12 10.83
N GLU A 359 -24.82 18.37 11.93
CA GLU A 359 -23.69 17.55 12.41
C GLU A 359 -23.66 16.14 11.80
N ALA A 360 -24.68 15.77 11.01
CA ALA A 360 -24.83 14.42 10.48
C ALA A 360 -23.62 13.97 9.64
N ASP A 361 -23.04 14.89 8.87
CA ASP A 361 -21.88 14.58 8.02
C ASP A 361 -20.63 14.27 8.85
N SER A 362 -20.41 15.01 9.93
CA SER A 362 -19.28 14.78 10.84
C SER A 362 -19.41 13.48 11.61
N LEU A 363 -20.62 13.13 12.05
CA LEU A 363 -20.91 11.84 12.69
C LEU A 363 -20.75 10.66 11.71
N MET A 364 -21.17 10.84 10.45
CA MET A 364 -20.95 9.84 9.41
C MET A 364 -19.45 9.67 9.14
N GLU A 365 -18.69 10.76 9.04
CA GLU A 365 -17.22 10.73 8.89
C GLU A 365 -16.53 10.00 10.05
N GLU A 366 -16.98 10.22 11.29
CA GLU A 366 -16.49 9.49 12.47
C GLU A 366 -16.75 7.99 12.35
N ALA A 367 -17.94 7.58 11.90
CA ALA A 367 -18.28 6.17 11.68
C ALA A 367 -17.39 5.53 10.60
N PHE A 368 -17.07 6.25 9.53
CA PHE A 368 -16.10 5.76 8.53
C PHE A 368 -14.68 5.63 9.11
N LYS A 369 -14.25 6.54 9.99
CA LYS A 369 -12.92 6.47 10.63
C LYS A 369 -12.80 5.29 11.61
N GLN A 370 -13.89 4.94 12.30
CA GLN A 370 -13.93 3.80 13.21
C GLN A 370 -13.63 2.47 12.49
N PHE A 371 -14.07 2.31 11.23
CA PHE A 371 -13.71 1.15 10.40
C PHE A 371 -12.21 0.98 10.18
N CYS A 372 -11.48 2.08 10.10
CA CYS A 372 -10.05 2.07 9.85
C CYS A 372 -9.22 2.12 11.14
N SER A 373 -9.86 2.14 12.33
CA SER A 373 -9.19 2.45 13.61
C SER A 373 -8.29 3.69 13.49
N TYR A 374 -8.75 4.67 12.69
CA TYR A 374 -7.97 5.84 12.35
C TYR A 374 -8.12 6.87 13.47
N ASP A 375 -7.27 6.73 14.48
CA ASP A 375 -6.93 7.87 15.32
C ASP A 375 -6.06 8.81 14.48
N SER A 376 -6.25 10.11 14.63
CA SER A 376 -5.53 11.18 13.90
C SER A 376 -4.01 11.25 14.18
N ILE A 377 -3.41 10.13 14.56
CA ILE A 377 -2.00 9.96 14.85
C ILE A 377 -1.23 10.01 13.53
N ASP A 378 -0.07 10.67 13.57
CA ASP A 378 0.82 10.91 12.46
C ASP A 378 1.38 9.57 11.93
N VAL A 379 0.65 8.93 11.01
CA VAL A 379 1.07 7.67 10.39
C VAL A 379 2.41 7.92 9.68
N PRO A 380 3.50 7.22 10.05
CA PRO A 380 4.81 7.58 9.51
C PRO A 380 5.07 7.00 8.11
N PHE A 381 4.34 5.96 7.70
CA PHE A 381 4.56 5.23 6.44
C PHE A 381 3.30 4.46 5.99
N LEU A 382 3.25 4.10 4.71
CA LEU A 382 2.25 3.15 4.17
C LEU A 382 2.74 1.70 4.32
N ALA A 383 1.80 0.77 4.51
CA ALA A 383 2.08 -0.65 4.64
C ALA A 383 1.21 -1.49 3.71
N ARG A 384 1.62 -2.74 3.48
CA ARG A 384 0.96 -3.76 2.64
C ARG A 384 0.60 -4.98 3.47
N ARG A 385 -0.29 -5.82 2.94
CA ARG A 385 -0.73 -7.05 3.62
C ARG A 385 0.46 -7.95 4.00
N ARG A 386 1.44 -8.10 3.11
CA ARG A 386 2.66 -8.87 3.39
C ARG A 386 3.45 -8.32 4.59
N HIS A 387 3.45 -7.00 4.82
CA HIS A 387 4.15 -6.41 5.95
C HIS A 387 3.41 -6.77 7.26
N LEU A 388 2.08 -6.65 7.25
CA LEU A 388 1.24 -7.03 8.38
C LEU A 388 1.40 -8.50 8.72
N GLU A 389 1.36 -9.39 7.73
CA GLU A 389 1.52 -10.83 7.95
C GLU A 389 2.86 -11.17 8.61
N GLN A 390 3.96 -10.50 8.22
CA GLN A 390 5.26 -10.73 8.85
C GLN A 390 5.34 -10.14 10.26
N LEU A 391 4.74 -8.97 10.51
CA LEU A 391 4.65 -8.38 11.85
C LEU A 391 3.73 -9.20 12.78
N GLU A 392 2.64 -9.76 12.25
CA GLU A 392 1.74 -10.65 12.98
C GLU A 392 2.43 -11.96 13.37
N LYS A 393 3.15 -12.60 12.44
CA LYS A 393 4.01 -13.78 12.74
C LYS A 393 5.06 -13.45 13.79
N ALA A 394 5.74 -12.31 13.66
CA ALA A 394 6.70 -11.84 14.66
C ALA A 394 6.04 -11.69 16.05
N ARG A 395 4.82 -11.14 16.11
CA ARG A 395 4.06 -10.97 17.35
C ARG A 395 3.63 -12.31 17.96
N GLU A 396 3.25 -13.29 17.15
CA GLU A 396 2.95 -14.65 17.60
C GLU A 396 4.16 -15.28 18.30
N VAL A 397 5.33 -15.24 17.65
CA VAL A 397 6.58 -15.74 18.24
C VAL A 397 6.96 -14.95 19.49
N MET A 398 6.80 -13.62 19.48
CA MET A 398 7.04 -12.77 20.65
C MET A 398 6.12 -13.12 21.84
N THR A 399 4.89 -13.56 21.57
CA THR A 399 3.95 -14.03 22.59
C THR A 399 4.43 -15.34 23.22
N LEU A 400 4.97 -16.27 22.41
CA LEU A 400 5.61 -17.49 22.93
C LEU A 400 6.80 -17.13 23.85
N VAL A 401 7.66 -16.21 23.42
CA VAL A 401 8.81 -15.73 24.22
C VAL A 401 8.35 -15.15 25.56
N LYS A 402 7.33 -14.28 25.56
CA LYS A 402 6.74 -13.72 26.79
C LYS A 402 6.26 -14.82 27.75
N ASN A 403 5.55 -15.82 27.23
CA ASN A 403 5.03 -16.93 28.03
C ASN A 403 6.16 -17.78 28.63
N THR A 404 7.21 -18.07 27.86
CA THR A 404 8.39 -18.82 28.34
C THR A 404 9.15 -18.07 29.44
N LEU A 405 9.32 -16.75 29.32
CA LEU A 405 9.95 -15.94 30.35
C LEU A 405 9.11 -15.86 31.63
N ALA A 406 7.78 -15.85 31.49
CA ALA A 406 6.85 -15.81 32.63
C ALA A 406 6.80 -17.14 33.40
N SER A 407 7.04 -18.29 32.75
CA SER A 407 7.05 -19.60 33.41
C SER A 407 8.31 -19.88 34.23
N GLY A 408 9.33 -19.01 34.16
CA GLY A 408 10.57 -19.11 34.95
C GLY A 408 11.55 -20.19 34.52
N SER A 409 11.21 -20.98 33.49
CA SER A 409 12.07 -22.00 32.88
C SER A 409 12.54 -21.53 31.51
N VAL A 410 13.58 -20.70 31.48
CA VAL A 410 14.14 -20.18 30.22
C VAL A 410 15.19 -21.16 29.73
N ASP A 411 14.92 -21.81 28.61
CA ASP A 411 15.94 -22.50 27.83
C ASP A 411 16.51 -21.49 26.83
N ASP A 412 17.76 -21.08 27.05
CA ASP A 412 18.43 -20.06 26.23
C ASP A 412 18.54 -20.46 24.76
N ILE A 413 18.60 -21.76 24.45
CA ILE A 413 18.64 -22.27 23.07
C ILE A 413 17.28 -22.04 22.40
N ILE A 414 16.19 -22.36 23.10
CA ILE A 414 14.82 -22.13 22.60
C ILE A 414 14.57 -20.62 22.43
N LEU A 415 15.03 -19.81 23.39
CA LEU A 415 14.94 -18.36 23.30
C LEU A 415 15.71 -17.83 22.08
N SER A 416 16.93 -18.32 21.84
CA SER A 416 17.78 -17.88 20.72
C SER A 416 17.12 -18.19 19.37
N GLU A 417 16.55 -19.38 19.22
CA GLU A 417 15.82 -19.76 18.00
C GLU A 417 14.57 -18.90 17.80
N ASN A 418 13.78 -18.64 18.85
CA ASN A 418 12.61 -17.76 18.74
C ASN A 418 13.00 -16.33 18.33
N LEU A 419 14.06 -15.75 18.91
CA LEU A 419 14.55 -14.43 18.53
C LEU A 419 15.04 -14.40 17.07
N ARG A 420 15.67 -15.48 16.61
CA ARG A 420 16.07 -15.65 15.21
C ARG A 420 14.84 -15.67 14.29
N GLN A 421 13.78 -16.40 14.64
CA GLN A 421 12.55 -16.44 13.84
C GLN A 421 11.90 -15.06 13.70
N ILE A 422 11.82 -14.28 14.79
CA ILE A 422 11.34 -12.90 14.74
C ILE A 422 12.19 -12.06 13.77
N GLN A 423 13.52 -12.16 13.86
CA GLN A 423 14.43 -11.42 13.00
C GLN A 423 14.30 -11.81 11.51
N LEU A 424 14.02 -13.09 11.20
CA LEU A 424 13.75 -13.53 9.82
C LEU A 424 12.47 -12.90 9.27
N CYS A 425 11.37 -12.90 10.04
CA CYS A 425 10.12 -12.25 9.63
C CYS A 425 10.32 -10.76 9.33
N LEU A 426 11.07 -10.04 10.19
CA LEU A 426 11.38 -8.63 9.97
C LEU A 426 12.30 -8.41 8.75
N GLY A 427 13.28 -9.30 8.53
CA GLY A 427 14.20 -9.24 7.40
C GLY A 427 13.51 -9.42 6.04
N GLU A 428 12.43 -10.21 5.98
CA GLU A 428 11.58 -10.38 4.78
C GLU A 428 10.84 -9.08 4.40
N ILE A 429 10.54 -8.19 5.37
CA ILE A 429 9.86 -6.91 5.10
C ILE A 429 10.75 -6.01 4.24
N THR A 430 12.01 -5.84 4.66
CA THR A 430 13.01 -5.00 3.97
C THR A 430 13.66 -5.69 2.76
N GLY A 431 13.49 -7.01 2.61
CA GLY A 431 14.10 -7.79 1.53
C GLY A 431 15.56 -8.20 1.80
N GLN A 432 16.00 -8.20 3.07
CA GLN A 432 17.33 -8.70 3.46
C GLN A 432 17.40 -10.23 3.41
N VAL A 433 16.26 -10.91 3.53
CA VAL A 433 16.08 -12.34 3.32
C VAL A 433 15.27 -12.50 2.03
N SER A 434 15.93 -12.80 0.90
CA SER A 434 15.28 -12.83 -0.41
C SER A 434 14.73 -14.22 -0.74
N ILE A 435 13.45 -14.27 -1.13
CA ILE A 435 12.89 -15.36 -1.91
C ILE A 435 12.69 -14.80 -3.32
N ASP A 436 13.40 -15.34 -4.32
CA ASP A 436 13.38 -14.82 -5.70
C ASP A 436 11.95 -14.72 -6.27
N ASP A 437 11.08 -15.69 -5.97
CA ASP A 437 9.67 -15.70 -6.40
C ASP A 437 8.84 -14.51 -5.87
N LEU A 438 9.19 -13.98 -4.69
CA LEU A 438 8.48 -12.85 -4.09
C LEU A 438 8.85 -11.54 -4.78
N LEU A 439 10.11 -11.41 -5.22
CA LEU A 439 10.57 -10.23 -5.95
C LEU A 439 9.86 -10.11 -7.29
N ASP A 440 9.78 -11.20 -8.06
CA ASP A 440 9.14 -11.20 -9.38
C ASP A 440 7.66 -10.83 -9.28
N ARG A 441 6.95 -11.35 -8.27
CA ARG A 441 5.55 -10.99 -8.03
C ARG A 441 5.38 -9.50 -7.71
N ILE A 442 6.22 -8.95 -6.83
CA ILE A 442 6.13 -7.53 -6.44
C ILE A 442 6.38 -6.63 -7.65
N PHE A 443 7.47 -6.86 -8.40
CA PHE A 443 7.82 -5.99 -9.53
C PHE A 443 6.90 -6.17 -10.74
N SER A 444 6.20 -7.31 -10.87
CA SER A 444 5.19 -7.51 -11.91
C SER A 444 3.98 -6.56 -11.79
N GLU A 445 3.69 -6.03 -10.60
CA GLU A 445 2.61 -5.07 -10.35
C GLU A 445 2.98 -3.62 -10.74
N PHE A 446 4.23 -3.37 -11.14
CA PHE A 446 4.73 -2.04 -11.49
C PHE A 446 4.46 -1.75 -12.98
N CYS A 447 4.39 -0.47 -13.36
CA CYS A 447 4.24 -0.09 -14.76
C CYS A 447 5.52 -0.38 -15.58
N MET A 448 5.39 -0.60 -16.89
CA MET A 448 6.57 -0.61 -17.78
C MET A 448 7.24 0.76 -17.76
N GLY A 449 8.57 0.82 -17.60
CA GLY A 449 9.33 2.08 -17.50
C GLY A 449 9.79 2.48 -16.10
N LYS A 450 9.31 1.79 -15.05
CA LYS A 450 9.80 1.92 -13.68
C LYS A 450 9.72 0.60 -12.93
#